data_AF-A0A7Z0VQ19-F1
#
_entry.id   AF-A0A7Z0VQ19-F1
#
_cell.length_a   1.000
_cell.length_b   1.000
_cell.length_c   1.000
_cell.angle_alpha   90.00
_cell.angle_beta   90.00
_cell.angle_gamma   90.00
#
_symmetry.space_group_name_H-M   'P 1'
#
loop_
_entity.id
_entity.type
_entity.pdbx_description
1 polymer ?
#
loop_
_entity_poly.entity_id
_entity_poly.type
_entity_poly.pdbx_seq_one_letter_code
_entity_poly.pdbx_strand_id
1 'polypeptide(L)'
;MKKYFKWLLPILIVSIIGMVATMPNVDSHGYWLGKSKSDIRYLKDAVNEYWQDHKQLPSAEEGLISLANNAKQKNDSNQKRYLNRLPRDYWGNNYVYNIIEDGKKFEIYSAGPDAVDNEGKGDDVVIEDKQYSCELYNDCLTSRDYAYRVFIVTMLITITIILLALIFLIGAHIMLRVKDKSASSSIR
;
A
#
# COMPACT_ATOMS: atom_id res chain seq x y z
N MET A 1 -34.96 -30.03 4.15
CA MET A 1 -33.72 -29.31 4.55
C MET A 1 -32.60 -29.41 3.51
N LYS A 2 -32.21 -30.59 3.00
CA LYS A 2 -31.10 -30.75 2.02
C LYS A 2 -31.22 -29.96 0.69
N LYS A 3 -32.44 -29.65 0.23
CA LYS A 3 -32.67 -28.89 -1.02
C LYS A 3 -32.25 -27.42 -0.93
N TYR A 4 -32.31 -26.80 0.25
CA TYR A 4 -31.93 -25.39 0.44
C TYR A 4 -30.40 -25.24 0.57
N PHE A 5 -29.72 -26.24 1.12
CA PHE A 5 -28.26 -26.28 1.24
C PHE A 5 -27.54 -26.23 -0.12
N LYS A 6 -28.15 -26.81 -1.18
CA LYS A 6 -27.61 -26.76 -2.56
C LYS A 6 -27.54 -25.36 -3.16
N TRP A 7 -28.40 -24.43 -2.74
CA TRP A 7 -28.43 -23.05 -3.24
C TRP A 7 -27.67 -22.08 -2.36
N LEU A 8 -27.53 -22.39 -1.07
CA LEU A 8 -26.76 -21.56 -0.12
C LEU A 8 -25.24 -21.61 -0.40
N LEU A 9 -24.72 -22.77 -0.80
CA LEU A 9 -23.29 -22.96 -1.05
C LEU A 9 -22.73 -22.06 -2.18
N PRO A 10 -23.32 -22.01 -3.40
CA PRO A 10 -22.81 -21.14 -4.47
C PRO A 10 -22.93 -19.65 -4.14
N ILE A 11 -23.95 -19.25 -3.36
CA ILE A 11 -24.15 -17.85 -2.96
C ILE A 11 -23.12 -17.39 -1.94
N LEU A 12 -22.79 -18.26 -0.97
CA LEU A 12 -21.70 -18.01 -0.03
C LEU A 12 -20.37 -17.82 -0.77
N ILE A 13 -20.11 -18.65 -1.78
CA ILE A 13 -18.90 -18.57 -2.61
C ILE A 13 -18.84 -17.25 -3.39
N VAL A 14 -19.94 -16.84 -4.03
CA VAL A 14 -19.99 -15.56 -4.78
C VAL A 14 -19.83 -14.35 -3.85
N SER A 15 -20.39 -14.40 -2.63
CA SER A 15 -20.23 -13.35 -1.61
C SER A 15 -18.76 -13.22 -1.16
N ILE A 16 -18.11 -14.35 -0.86
CA ILE A 16 -16.69 -14.37 -0.46
C ILE A 16 -15.80 -13.87 -1.61
N ILE A 17 -16.08 -14.30 -2.85
CA ILE A 17 -15.34 -13.84 -4.04
C ILE A 17 -15.53 -12.33 -4.27
N GLY A 18 -16.75 -11.81 -4.11
CA GLY A 18 -17.03 -10.37 -4.22
C GLY A 18 -16.28 -9.54 -3.18
N MET A 19 -16.19 -10.04 -1.95
CA MET A 19 -15.42 -9.41 -0.88
C MET A 19 -13.91 -9.43 -1.17
N VAL A 20 -13.37 -10.56 -1.63
CA VAL A 20 -11.95 -10.67 -2.01
C VAL A 20 -11.62 -9.80 -3.24
N ALA A 21 -12.51 -9.68 -4.22
CA ALA A 21 -12.30 -8.85 -5.41
C ALA A 21 -12.31 -7.34 -5.14
N THR A 22 -12.85 -6.91 -3.99
CA THR A 22 -12.79 -5.51 -3.53
C THR A 22 -11.53 -5.20 -2.73
N MET A 23 -10.76 -6.22 -2.32
CA MET A 23 -9.49 -5.95 -1.69
C MET A 23 -8.59 -5.24 -2.70
N PRO A 24 -7.96 -4.11 -2.32
CA PRO A 24 -6.90 -3.57 -3.15
C PRO A 24 -5.87 -4.68 -3.35
N ASN A 25 -5.41 -4.89 -4.58
CA ASN A 25 -4.26 -5.74 -4.80
C ASN A 25 -3.16 -5.23 -3.87
N VAL A 26 -2.76 -6.06 -2.90
CA VAL A 26 -1.65 -5.78 -1.99
C VAL A 26 -0.30 -5.84 -2.71
N ASP A 27 -0.30 -5.72 -4.03
CA ASP A 27 0.88 -5.42 -4.81
C ASP A 27 1.23 -3.94 -4.59
N SER A 28 1.81 -3.66 -3.42
CA SER A 28 2.86 -2.64 -3.25
C SER A 28 2.58 -1.19 -3.69
N HIS A 29 1.33 -0.78 -3.87
CA HIS A 29 0.97 0.61 -4.12
C HIS A 29 1.44 1.43 -2.89
N GLY A 30 2.47 2.26 -3.08
CA GLY A 30 3.15 3.01 -2.02
C GLY A 30 4.24 2.28 -1.21
N TYR A 31 4.48 0.97 -1.41
CA TYR A 31 5.54 0.25 -0.68
C TYR A 31 6.93 0.77 -1.06
N TRP A 32 7.17 0.99 -2.36
CA TRP A 32 8.44 1.53 -2.88
C TRP A 32 8.74 2.90 -2.28
N LEU A 33 7.74 3.80 -2.33
CA LEU A 33 7.85 5.16 -1.82
C LEU A 33 8.03 5.16 -0.30
N GLY A 34 7.25 4.35 0.42
CA GLY A 34 7.34 4.19 1.86
C GLY A 34 8.70 3.64 2.29
N LYS A 35 9.23 2.66 1.57
CA LYS A 35 10.55 2.08 1.81
C LYS A 35 11.66 3.10 1.56
N SER A 36 11.64 3.76 0.41
CA SER A 36 12.63 4.80 0.07
C SER A 36 12.59 5.97 1.08
N LYS A 37 11.40 6.44 1.47
CA LYS A 37 11.26 7.47 2.52
C LYS A 37 11.78 7.01 3.88
N SER A 38 11.55 5.75 4.25
CA SER A 38 12.09 5.19 5.50
C SER A 38 13.61 5.15 5.49
N ASP A 39 14.22 4.75 4.37
CA ASP A 39 15.67 4.69 4.22
C ASP A 39 16.27 6.11 4.21
N ILE A 40 15.61 7.08 3.59
CA ILE A 40 16.01 8.50 3.66
C ILE A 40 16.02 9.00 5.11
N ARG A 41 14.96 8.71 5.91
CA ARG A 41 14.95 9.10 7.34
C ARG A 41 16.13 8.51 8.10
N TYR A 42 16.37 7.21 7.90
CA TYR A 42 17.49 6.52 8.53
C TYR A 42 18.85 7.15 8.18
N LEU A 43 19.05 7.53 6.92
CA LEU A 43 20.26 8.24 6.49
C LEU A 43 20.38 9.65 7.08
N LYS A 44 19.28 10.41 7.12
CA LYS A 44 19.26 11.74 7.73
C LYS A 44 19.61 11.66 9.23
N ASP A 45 19.07 10.67 9.94
CA ASP A 45 19.37 10.44 11.35
C ASP A 45 20.85 10.13 11.57
N ALA A 46 21.45 9.29 10.72
CA ALA A 46 22.88 8.98 10.77
C ALA A 46 23.77 10.21 10.51
N VAL A 47 23.42 11.06 9.54
CA VAL A 47 24.14 12.33 9.30
C VAL A 47 24.00 13.27 10.50
N ASN A 48 22.81 13.36 11.08
CA ASN A 48 22.58 14.20 12.26
C ASN A 48 23.40 13.73 13.46
N GLU A 49 23.50 12.42 13.67
CA GLU A 49 24.34 11.85 14.74
C GLU A 49 25.83 12.11 14.49
N TYR A 50 26.29 11.96 13.24
CA TYR A 50 27.66 12.33 12.86
C TYR A 50 27.95 13.80 13.14
N TRP A 51 27.02 14.70 12.78
CA TRP A 51 27.14 16.14 13.06
C TRP A 51 27.15 16.44 14.55
N GLN A 52 26.36 15.73 15.37
CA GLN A 52 26.38 15.92 16.82
C GLN A 52 27.75 15.60 17.42
N ASP A 53 28.42 14.55 16.94
CA ASP A 53 29.71 14.10 17.44
C ASP A 53 30.87 14.94 16.90
N HIS A 54 30.86 15.29 15.61
CA HIS A 54 31.98 15.97 14.93
C HIS A 54 31.80 17.48 14.77
N LYS A 55 30.59 18.00 15.03
CA LYS A 55 30.18 19.40 14.77
C LYS A 55 30.36 19.85 13.31
N GLN A 56 30.56 18.91 12.40
CA GLN A 56 30.76 19.13 10.97
C GLN A 56 29.96 18.08 10.20
N LEU A 57 29.40 18.46 9.05
CA LEU A 57 28.76 17.53 8.13
C LEU A 57 29.82 16.72 7.34
N PRO A 58 29.52 15.48 6.91
CA PRO A 58 30.36 14.77 5.94
C PRO A 58 30.59 15.60 4.69
N SER A 59 31.80 15.64 4.13
CA SER A 59 32.04 16.40 2.89
C SER A 59 31.29 15.79 1.70
N ALA A 60 31.10 16.56 0.63
CA ALA A 60 30.48 16.02 -0.59
C ALA A 60 31.31 14.87 -1.22
N GLU A 61 32.65 14.92 -1.08
CA GLU A 61 33.55 13.88 -1.57
C GLU A 61 33.51 12.60 -0.72
N GLU A 62 33.42 12.75 0.61
CA GLU A 62 33.29 11.64 1.55
C GLU A 62 31.87 11.03 1.51
N GLY A 63 30.88 11.90 1.32
CA GLY A 63 29.46 11.59 1.20
C GLY A 63 28.91 10.72 2.33
N LEU A 64 27.86 9.97 2.03
CA LEU A 64 27.25 9.02 2.97
C LEU A 64 28.12 7.80 3.27
N ILE A 65 29.16 7.56 2.47
CA ILE A 65 30.07 6.41 2.63
C ILE A 65 30.87 6.54 3.94
N SER A 66 31.21 7.77 4.33
CA SER A 66 31.89 8.09 5.59
C SER A 66 31.12 7.64 6.84
N LEU A 67 29.80 7.53 6.75
CA LEU A 67 28.95 7.12 7.87
C LEU A 67 29.03 5.62 8.14
N ALA A 68 29.35 4.83 7.11
CA ALA A 68 29.50 3.37 7.20
C ALA A 68 30.95 2.98 7.49
N ASN A 69 31.89 3.60 6.80
CA ASN A 69 33.32 3.45 7.00
C ASN A 69 33.84 4.80 7.46
N ASN A 70 34.04 4.93 8.76
CA ASN A 70 34.42 6.18 9.39
C ASN A 70 35.86 6.53 8.94
N ALA A 71 35.93 7.22 7.79
CA ALA A 71 37.05 7.22 6.84
C ALA A 71 38.31 7.92 7.37
N LYS A 72 38.14 8.77 8.39
CA LYS A 72 39.22 9.57 8.99
C LYS A 72 40.02 8.84 10.05
N GLN A 73 39.56 7.70 10.55
CA GLN A 73 40.22 6.96 11.61
C GLN A 73 40.45 5.50 11.18
N LYS A 74 41.49 5.31 10.36
CA LYS A 74 42.09 4.00 10.13
C LYS A 74 42.60 3.47 11.47
N ASN A 75 42.08 2.32 11.91
CA ASN A 75 42.68 1.40 12.90
C ASN A 75 42.15 1.41 14.34
N ASP A 76 40.88 1.74 14.60
CA ASP A 76 40.31 1.43 15.92
C ASP A 76 39.10 0.50 15.82
N SER A 77 39.21 -0.69 16.41
CA SER A 77 38.14 -1.70 16.43
C SER A 77 36.91 -1.27 17.25
N ASN A 78 37.02 -0.16 17.99
CA ASN A 78 35.95 0.47 18.79
C ASN A 78 35.27 1.66 18.10
N GLN A 79 35.48 1.84 16.80
CA GLN A 79 34.97 3.01 16.10
C GLN A 79 33.43 2.98 15.98
N LYS A 80 32.78 4.05 16.47
CA LYS A 80 31.35 4.25 16.34
C LYS A 80 30.99 4.34 14.84
N ARG A 81 30.08 3.47 14.41
CA ARG A 81 29.52 3.47 13.05
C ARG A 81 28.13 4.07 13.11
N TYR A 82 27.86 5.08 12.29
CA TYR A 82 26.55 5.72 12.20
C TYR A 82 25.61 4.94 11.28
N LEU A 83 26.19 4.20 10.32
CA LEU A 83 25.48 3.26 9.47
C LEU A 83 26.13 1.88 9.53
N ASN A 84 25.29 0.84 9.62
CA ASN A 84 25.78 -0.54 9.47
C ASN A 84 26.22 -0.83 8.03
N ARG A 85 25.44 -0.33 7.07
CA ARG A 85 25.70 -0.38 5.64
C ARG A 85 24.97 0.77 4.96
N LEU A 86 25.49 1.22 3.83
CA LEU A 86 24.77 2.18 2.98
C LEU A 86 23.67 1.42 2.21
N PRO A 87 22.37 1.70 2.46
CA PRO A 87 21.30 1.14 1.65
C PRO A 87 21.33 1.73 0.23
N ARG A 88 20.80 0.98 -0.72
CA ARG A 88 20.41 1.48 -2.04
C ARG A 88 18.92 1.76 -2.02
N ASP A 89 18.47 2.66 -2.89
CA ASP A 89 17.04 2.91 -3.07
C ASP A 89 16.33 1.65 -3.63
N TYR A 90 15.00 1.72 -3.74
CA TYR A 90 14.21 0.61 -4.23
C TYR A 90 14.54 0.22 -5.70
N TRP A 91 15.03 1.17 -6.49
CA TRP A 91 15.40 0.98 -7.91
C TRP A 91 16.87 0.57 -8.09
N GLY A 92 17.63 0.47 -7.00
CA GLY A 92 19.03 0.05 -7.00
C GLY A 92 20.05 1.18 -7.18
N ASN A 93 19.60 2.43 -7.17
CA ASN A 93 20.45 3.62 -7.22
C ASN A 93 21.01 3.95 -5.83
N ASN A 94 22.09 4.74 -5.83
CA ASN A 94 22.60 5.34 -4.61
C ASN A 94 21.76 6.55 -4.23
N TYR A 95 21.61 6.79 -2.92
CA TYR A 95 21.01 8.03 -2.44
C TYR A 95 21.91 9.23 -2.76
N VAL A 96 21.29 10.33 -3.16
CA VAL A 96 21.95 11.61 -3.39
C VAL A 96 22.07 12.34 -2.07
N TYR A 97 23.24 12.90 -1.80
CA TYR A 97 23.54 13.69 -0.61
C TYR A 97 24.14 15.02 -1.03
N ASN A 98 23.42 16.11 -0.75
CA ASN A 98 23.84 17.46 -1.08
C ASN A 98 23.93 18.31 0.19
N ILE A 99 24.99 19.10 0.28
CA ILE A 99 25.13 20.15 1.29
C ILE A 99 24.56 21.43 0.71
N ILE A 100 23.70 22.10 1.48
CA ILE A 100 23.06 23.36 1.11
C ILE A 100 23.33 24.43 2.19
N GLU A 101 22.96 25.68 1.90
CA GLU A 101 23.12 26.83 2.82
C GLU A 101 24.55 26.93 3.42
N ASP A 102 25.57 26.87 2.57
CA ASP A 102 26.99 27.02 2.95
C ASP A 102 27.46 26.06 4.05
N GLY A 103 26.96 24.81 4.05
CA GLY A 103 27.37 23.82 5.05
C GLY A 103 26.52 23.78 6.32
N LYS A 104 25.41 24.53 6.38
CA LYS A 104 24.50 24.54 7.53
C LYS A 104 23.40 23.50 7.45
N LYS A 105 23.00 23.11 6.24
CA LYS A 105 21.92 22.15 6.00
C LYS A 105 22.35 21.13 4.96
N PHE A 106 21.59 20.05 4.90
CA PHE A 106 21.81 18.99 3.93
C PHE A 106 20.48 18.42 3.47
N GLU A 107 20.50 17.84 2.27
CA GLU A 107 19.40 17.16 1.64
C GLU A 107 19.81 15.73 1.30
N ILE A 108 18.89 14.80 1.48
CA ILE A 108 19.04 13.40 1.07
C ILE A 108 17.76 12.99 0.36
N TYR A 109 17.92 12.47 -0.85
CA TYR A 109 16.82 12.00 -1.68
C TYR A 109 17.29 10.86 -2.60
N SER A 110 16.33 10.21 -3.25
CA SER A 110 16.58 9.12 -4.19
C SER A 110 16.23 9.60 -5.59
N ALA A 111 17.08 9.30 -6.59
CA ALA A 111 16.84 9.60 -8.01
C ALA A 111 15.63 8.86 -8.60
N GLY A 112 15.03 7.93 -7.86
CA GLY A 112 13.74 7.38 -8.26
C GLY A 112 13.84 6.36 -9.41
N PRO A 113 12.72 6.06 -10.09
CA PRO A 113 12.64 5.04 -11.12
C PRO A 113 13.41 5.38 -12.40
N ASP A 114 13.53 6.66 -12.79
CA ASP A 114 14.25 7.04 -14.01
C ASP A 114 15.78 7.07 -13.82
N ALA A 115 16.24 7.03 -12.56
CA ALA A 115 17.65 7.09 -12.15
C ALA A 115 18.37 8.38 -12.58
N VAL A 116 17.62 9.45 -12.87
CA VAL A 116 18.11 10.77 -13.22
C VAL A 116 17.95 11.67 -12.00
N ASP A 117 19.04 12.27 -11.56
CA ASP A 117 18.97 13.28 -10.50
C ASP A 117 18.29 14.55 -11.04
N ASN A 118 17.06 14.79 -10.60
CA ASN A 118 16.25 15.97 -10.92
C ASN A 118 16.27 17.00 -9.78
N GLU A 119 17.27 16.98 -8.90
CA GLU A 119 17.41 17.86 -7.73
C GLU A 119 16.22 17.75 -6.76
N GLY A 120 15.72 16.53 -6.52
CA GLY A 120 14.55 16.28 -5.68
C GLY A 120 13.21 16.58 -6.37
N LYS A 121 13.21 16.92 -7.67
CA LYS A 121 12.01 17.22 -8.47
C LYS A 121 11.60 16.00 -9.30
N GLY A 122 10.61 16.16 -10.18
CA GLY A 122 10.15 15.06 -11.03
C GLY A 122 9.75 13.83 -10.23
N ASP A 123 10.38 12.70 -10.54
CA ASP A 123 10.18 11.42 -9.91
C ASP A 123 11.08 11.14 -8.70
N ASP A 124 12.06 12.00 -8.41
CA ASP A 124 12.92 11.87 -7.24
C ASP A 124 12.11 11.75 -5.96
N VAL A 125 12.50 10.83 -5.09
CA VAL A 125 11.85 10.62 -3.79
C VAL A 125 12.52 11.46 -2.73
N VAL A 126 11.77 12.44 -2.23
CA VAL A 126 12.15 13.32 -1.12
C VAL A 126 11.36 12.98 0.14
N ILE A 127 11.83 13.44 1.30
CA ILE A 127 11.17 13.17 2.58
C ILE A 127 9.96 14.08 2.82
N GLU A 128 9.99 15.27 2.23
CA GLU A 128 8.95 16.27 2.26
C GLU A 128 7.67 15.77 1.60
N ASP A 129 6.55 16.42 1.93
CA ASP A 129 5.24 16.11 1.33
C ASP A 129 5.18 16.61 -0.11
N LYS A 130 5.78 15.84 -1.01
CA LYS A 130 5.70 15.98 -2.47
C LYS A 130 4.56 15.11 -3.01
N GLN A 131 3.79 15.67 -3.94
CA GLN A 131 2.76 14.92 -4.66
C GLN A 131 3.40 14.20 -5.86
N TYR A 132 3.39 12.87 -5.82
CA TYR A 132 3.94 12.03 -6.88
C TYR A 132 2.87 11.72 -7.94
N SER A 133 3.26 11.73 -9.23
CA SER A 133 2.35 11.33 -10.30
C SER A 133 2.05 9.83 -10.22
N CYS A 134 0.77 9.49 -10.28
CA CYS A 134 0.33 8.11 -10.12
C CYS A 134 0.75 7.21 -11.31
N GLU A 135 1.02 7.79 -12.48
CA GLU A 135 1.53 7.08 -13.67
C GLU A 135 2.91 6.48 -13.45
N LEU A 136 3.71 7.08 -12.55
CA LEU A 136 5.10 6.66 -12.31
C LEU A 136 5.25 5.71 -11.12
N TYR A 137 4.42 5.91 -10.09
CA TYR A 137 4.53 5.20 -8.82
C TYR A 137 3.45 4.16 -8.60
N ASN A 138 2.55 4.00 -9.58
CA ASN A 138 1.49 3.00 -9.59
C ASN A 138 0.73 2.98 -8.25
N ASP A 139 0.36 4.17 -7.73
CA ASP A 139 -0.41 4.34 -6.49
C ASP A 139 -1.86 4.75 -6.80
N CYS A 140 -2.40 4.20 -7.89
CA CYS A 140 -3.74 4.50 -8.39
C CYS A 140 -4.80 3.65 -7.69
N LEU A 141 -4.95 3.79 -6.38
CA LEU A 141 -6.21 3.42 -5.73
C LEU A 141 -6.90 4.70 -5.27
N THR A 142 -7.56 5.35 -6.22
CA THR A 142 -8.41 6.48 -5.90
C THR A 142 -9.54 6.02 -4.97
N SER A 143 -9.76 6.71 -3.85
CA SER A 143 -10.85 6.40 -2.90
C SER A 143 -12.22 6.30 -3.58
N ARG A 144 -12.39 7.00 -4.71
CA ARG A 144 -13.57 6.95 -5.58
C ARG A 144 -13.74 5.60 -6.28
N ASP A 145 -12.67 4.96 -6.73
CA ASP A 145 -12.73 3.65 -7.38
C ASP A 145 -12.98 2.53 -6.37
N TYR A 146 -12.41 2.65 -5.17
CA TYR A 146 -12.73 1.75 -4.06
C TYR A 146 -14.20 1.88 -3.65
N ALA A 147 -14.69 3.11 -3.45
CA ALA A 147 -16.08 3.36 -3.10
C ALA A 147 -17.05 2.84 -4.16
N TYR A 148 -16.73 3.01 -5.45
CA TYR A 148 -17.56 2.52 -6.55
C TYR A 148 -17.59 0.98 -6.62
N ARG A 149 -16.44 0.32 -6.44
CA ARG A 149 -16.35 -1.16 -6.39
C ARG A 149 -17.15 -1.72 -5.21
N VAL A 150 -17.00 -1.15 -4.02
CA VAL A 150 -17.77 -1.56 -2.83
C VAL A 150 -19.26 -1.31 -3.02
N PHE A 151 -19.64 -0.18 -3.61
CA PHE A 151 -21.04 0.14 -3.91
C PHE A 151 -21.67 -0.86 -4.89
N ILE A 152 -20.98 -1.22 -5.98
CA ILE A 152 -21.47 -2.22 -6.93
C ILE A 152 -21.65 -3.58 -6.25
N VAL A 153 -20.66 -4.03 -5.48
CA VAL A 153 -20.72 -5.35 -4.81
C VAL A 153 -21.85 -5.40 -3.79
N THR A 154 -22.02 -4.36 -2.97
CA THR A 154 -23.12 -4.28 -1.99
C THR A 154 -24.50 -4.21 -2.68
N MET A 155 -24.61 -3.49 -3.79
CA MET A 155 -25.84 -3.47 -4.60
C MET A 155 -26.18 -4.86 -5.16
N LEU A 156 -25.19 -5.61 -5.68
CA LEU A 156 -25.43 -6.96 -6.20
C LEU A 156 -25.83 -7.94 -5.08
N ILE A 157 -25.24 -7.81 -3.89
CA ILE A 157 -25.60 -8.62 -2.71
C ILE A 157 -27.04 -8.31 -2.27
N THR A 158 -27.43 -7.04 -2.20
CA THR A 158 -28.79 -6.67 -1.79
C THR A 158 -29.84 -7.13 -2.80
N ILE A 159 -29.57 -6.99 -4.10
CA ILE A 159 -30.46 -7.48 -5.18
C ILE A 159 -30.65 -8.99 -5.11
N THR A 160 -29.59 -9.74 -4.87
CA THR A 160 -29.67 -11.20 -4.77
C THR A 160 -30.46 -11.66 -3.55
N ILE A 161 -30.32 -10.98 -2.41
CA ILE A 161 -31.13 -11.24 -1.20
C ILE A 161 -32.62 -10.96 -1.47
N ILE A 162 -32.94 -9.85 -2.13
CA ILE A 162 -34.32 -9.47 -2.46
C ILE A 162 -34.96 -10.50 -3.41
N LEU A 163 -34.24 -10.92 -4.45
CA LEU A 163 -34.72 -11.95 -5.39
C LEU A 163 -35.05 -13.26 -4.69
N LEU A 164 -34.21 -13.69 -3.73
CA LEU A 164 -34.48 -14.89 -2.93
C LEU A 164 -35.70 -14.74 -2.04
N ALA A 165 -35.88 -13.59 -1.39
CA ALA A 165 -37.05 -13.32 -0.57
C ALA A 165 -38.33 -13.41 -1.41
N LEU A 166 -38.33 -12.84 -2.62
CA LEU A 166 -39.46 -12.92 -3.55
C LEU A 166 -39.74 -14.36 -3.99
N ILE A 167 -38.72 -15.13 -4.36
CA ILE A 167 -38.88 -16.54 -4.74
C ILE A 167 -39.46 -17.35 -3.57
N PHE A 168 -39.02 -17.09 -2.34
CA PHE A 168 -39.54 -17.76 -1.15
C PHE A 168 -41.01 -17.40 -0.89
N LEU A 169 -41.37 -16.12 -0.99
CA LEU A 169 -42.74 -15.65 -0.83
C LEU A 169 -43.68 -16.26 -1.89
N ILE A 170 -43.24 -16.29 -3.16
CA ILE A 170 -43.98 -16.92 -4.25
C ILE A 170 -44.15 -18.42 -4.00
N GLY A 171 -43.08 -19.11 -3.58
CA GLY A 171 -43.13 -20.53 -3.24
C GLY A 171 -44.08 -20.84 -2.09
N ALA A 172 -44.06 -20.04 -1.02
CA ALA A 172 -44.97 -20.16 0.11
C ALA A 172 -46.43 -19.93 -0.31
N HIS A 173 -46.68 -18.89 -1.12
CA HIS A 173 -48.01 -18.59 -1.63
C HIS A 173 -48.58 -19.71 -2.52
N ILE A 174 -47.76 -20.31 -3.39
CA ILE A 174 -48.16 -21.47 -4.21
C ILE A 174 -48.50 -22.67 -3.32
N MET A 175 -47.70 -22.92 -2.28
CA MET A 175 -47.91 -24.04 -1.36
C MET A 175 -49.23 -23.92 -0.58
N LEU A 176 -49.55 -22.71 -0.10
CA LEU A 176 -50.82 -22.44 0.58
C LEU A 176 -52.02 -22.68 -0.34
N ARG A 177 -51.95 -22.21 -1.60
CA ARG A 177 -53.01 -22.48 -2.59
C ARG A 177 -53.20 -23.96 -2.90
N VAL A 178 -52.12 -24.75 -2.94
CA VAL A 178 -52.22 -26.20 -3.16
C VAL A 178 -52.89 -26.89 -1.96
N LYS A 179 -52.58 -26.46 -0.74
CA LYS A 179 -53.19 -26.98 0.48
C LYS A 179 -54.70 -26.70 0.54
N ASP A 180 -55.12 -25.50 0.15
CA ASP A 180 -56.54 -25.13 0.09
C ASP A 180 -57.31 -25.96 -0.97
N LYS A 181 -56.72 -26.15 -2.16
CA LYS A 181 -57.34 -27.00 -3.20
C LYS A 181 -57.44 -28.47 -2.76
N SER A 182 -56.42 -28.99 -2.07
CA SER A 182 -56.43 -30.36 -1.55
C SER A 182 -57.51 -30.57 -0.49
N ALA A 183 -57.70 -29.60 0.42
CA ALA A 183 -58.72 -29.65 1.46
C ALA A 183 -60.15 -29.60 0.86
N SER A 184 -60.36 -28.81 -0.20
CA SER A 184 -61.65 -28.74 -0.89
C SER A 184 -62.01 -30.02 -1.67
N SER A 185 -61.04 -30.81 -2.14
CA SER A 185 -61.29 -32.04 -2.90
C SER A 185 -61.59 -33.26 -2.03
N SER A 186 -61.26 -33.21 -0.74
CA SER A 186 -61.47 -34.29 0.24
C SER A 186 -62.86 -34.27 0.89
N ILE A 187 -63.64 -33.19 0.68
CA ILE A 187 -64.98 -32.99 1.27
C ILE A 187 -66.08 -33.29 0.23
N ARG A 188 -65.71 -33.58 -1.02
CA ARG A 188 -66.62 -33.94 -2.11
C ARG A 188 -66.39 -35.40 -2.50
#